data_AF-A0AAX6MX62-F1
#
_entry.id   AF-A0AAX6MX62-F1
#
_cell.length_a   1.000
_cell.length_b   1.000
_cell.length_c   1.000
_cell.angle_alpha   90.00
_cell.angle_beta   90.00
_cell.angle_gamma   90.00
#
_symmetry.space_group_name_H-M   'P 1'
#
loop_
_entity.id
_entity.type
_entity.pdbx_description
1 polymer ?
#
loop_
_entity_poly.entity_id
_entity_poly.type
_entity_poly.pdbx_seq_one_letter_code
_entity_poly.pdbx_strand_id
1 'polypeptide(L)'
;MTKADQLPPQNISNWLSMFRNEKPLVGHGFFATSRPPDQALENAAKWEELFFNREISGIQWPTEFAEFKDRCGVEVLLRLGEAFTESLPSIKNTVFTRLKVIESELAALPELPPNVEHEVKKSLFDFLHQMKTAMKNTAFSSEWNALNSQFQDCIFRIKPTCTVKDSELQTIDISGADSEPTTPTPHRPRPTDSTMRNFTTPSRRQRQEGAATPVKNEEIPMAMSRTSSVVGGSGAGASDPFAKYSNLGRLAMDIRNIRSEILSKKRPGMPRDLVPDEVRENLCLKAVRKWEAPLETYISKTAELLKKTANTALESSLESLRSRLIFKDCRKYLGEFIDKTVASQRARLAEIFGSETYQLYMMNDDAFHRYKAQEMEQLTRMRGIIRLKALTLIDWTYSIKKLERMSEEEKAKERKMLDTNLPKAGKDPYDTEIEVAGFVRGYYMSMSFHLLF
;
A
#
# COMPACT_ATOMS: atom_id res chain seq x y z
N MET A 1 -54.26 26.44 -43.16
CA MET A 1 -54.35 26.77 -44.60
C MET A 1 -55.19 28.03 -44.71
N THR A 2 -54.68 29.07 -45.35
CA THR A 2 -55.28 30.42 -45.34
C THR A 2 -55.59 30.87 -46.76
N LYS A 3 -56.47 31.87 -46.92
CA LYS A 3 -56.94 32.40 -48.22
C LYS A 3 -57.70 31.37 -49.06
N ALA A 4 -58.61 30.64 -48.43
CA ALA A 4 -59.44 29.65 -49.10
C ALA A 4 -60.34 30.26 -50.21
N ASP A 5 -60.66 31.54 -50.13
CA ASP A 5 -61.33 32.35 -51.15
C ASP A 5 -60.55 32.49 -52.46
N GLN A 6 -59.23 32.42 -52.41
CA GLN A 6 -58.35 32.58 -53.58
C GLN A 6 -57.75 31.26 -54.05
N LEU A 7 -58.36 30.11 -53.70
CA LEU A 7 -57.83 28.79 -54.03
C LEU A 7 -57.81 28.57 -55.55
N PRO A 8 -56.63 28.44 -56.19
CA PRO A 8 -56.56 28.17 -57.62
C PRO A 8 -57.05 26.73 -57.90
N PRO A 9 -57.76 26.48 -59.01
CA PRO A 9 -58.32 25.16 -59.32
C PRO A 9 -57.27 24.05 -59.41
N GLN A 10 -56.03 24.39 -59.79
CA GLN A 10 -54.89 23.47 -59.87
C GLN A 10 -54.42 22.96 -58.49
N ASN A 11 -54.73 23.68 -57.41
CA ASN A 11 -54.28 23.36 -56.05
C ASN A 11 -55.33 22.62 -55.21
N ILE A 12 -56.53 22.37 -55.75
CA ILE A 12 -57.62 21.69 -55.05
C ILE A 12 -57.20 20.27 -54.62
N SER A 13 -56.61 19.50 -55.53
CA SER A 13 -56.13 18.12 -55.25
C SER A 13 -55.07 18.09 -54.15
N ASN A 14 -54.17 19.07 -54.14
CA ASN A 14 -53.13 19.21 -53.14
C ASN A 14 -53.72 19.50 -51.75
N TRP A 15 -54.66 20.44 -51.67
CA TRP A 15 -55.36 20.76 -50.43
C TRP A 15 -56.18 19.57 -49.92
N LEU A 16 -56.88 18.85 -50.79
CA LEU A 16 -57.61 17.62 -50.41
C LEU A 16 -56.68 16.53 -49.85
N SER A 17 -55.51 16.31 -50.46
CA SER A 17 -54.52 15.34 -49.94
C SER A 17 -54.00 15.72 -48.53
N MET A 18 -53.93 17.02 -48.22
CA MET A 18 -53.60 17.51 -46.88
C MET A 18 -54.75 17.28 -45.89
N PHE A 19 -56.00 17.54 -46.28
CA PHE A 19 -57.17 17.29 -45.43
C PHE A 19 -57.41 15.80 -45.15
N ARG A 20 -57.17 14.94 -46.15
CA ARG A 20 -57.24 13.47 -46.06
C ARG A 20 -56.06 12.82 -45.34
N ASN A 21 -55.10 13.60 -44.86
CA ASN A 21 -53.91 13.11 -44.14
C ASN A 21 -53.01 12.18 -44.99
N GLU A 22 -53.09 12.28 -46.32
CA GLU A 22 -52.25 11.51 -47.27
C GLU A 22 -50.82 12.06 -47.33
N LYS A 23 -50.59 13.24 -46.73
CA LYS A 23 -49.29 13.86 -46.47
C LYS A 23 -48.94 13.76 -44.98
N PRO A 24 -47.64 13.74 -44.61
CA PRO A 24 -47.23 13.52 -43.23
C PRO A 24 -47.94 14.47 -42.26
N LEU A 25 -48.62 13.89 -41.26
CA LEU A 25 -49.41 14.61 -40.28
C LEU A 25 -48.55 15.62 -39.51
N VAL A 26 -49.01 16.87 -39.43
CA VAL A 26 -48.48 17.86 -38.49
C VAL A 26 -49.47 17.96 -37.32
N GLY A 27 -49.14 17.31 -36.20
CA GLY A 27 -49.88 17.41 -34.94
C GLY A 27 -51.39 17.18 -35.07
N HIS A 28 -52.17 18.25 -34.96
CA HIS A 28 -53.64 18.23 -34.96
C HIS A 28 -54.29 18.26 -36.36
N GLY A 29 -53.51 18.10 -37.42
CA GLY A 29 -53.99 18.10 -38.80
C GLY A 29 -54.12 19.51 -39.41
N PHE A 30 -54.64 19.56 -40.64
CA PHE A 30 -54.81 20.80 -41.40
C PHE A 30 -56.20 21.42 -41.20
N PHE A 31 -56.26 22.73 -40.98
CA PHE A 31 -57.50 23.51 -40.90
C PHE A 31 -57.49 24.57 -42.00
N ALA A 32 -58.66 24.93 -42.53
CA ALA A 32 -58.79 26.00 -43.52
C ALA A 32 -59.49 27.22 -42.93
N THR A 33 -58.99 28.40 -43.31
CA THR A 33 -59.65 29.66 -43.00
C THR A 33 -59.63 30.58 -44.22
N SER A 34 -60.68 31.38 -44.34
CA SER A 34 -60.90 32.38 -45.37
C SER A 34 -61.18 33.73 -44.71
N ARG A 35 -60.78 34.82 -45.37
CA ARG A 35 -61.09 36.18 -44.91
C ARG A 35 -61.71 36.98 -46.04
N PRO A 36 -62.68 37.87 -45.75
CA PRO A 36 -63.22 38.74 -46.78
C PRO A 36 -62.10 39.69 -47.27
N PRO A 37 -61.92 39.84 -48.59
CA PRO A 37 -60.82 40.64 -49.14
C PRO A 37 -60.93 42.13 -48.82
N ASP A 38 -62.15 42.66 -48.65
CA ASP A 38 -62.41 44.11 -48.54
C ASP A 38 -63.41 44.52 -47.43
N GLN A 39 -63.63 43.69 -46.39
CA GLN A 39 -64.57 44.02 -45.28
C GLN A 39 -63.89 44.16 -43.92
N ALA A 40 -64.53 44.92 -43.02
CA ALA A 40 -64.10 45.09 -41.63
C ALA A 40 -64.10 43.75 -40.86
N LEU A 41 -63.09 43.57 -40.01
CA LEU A 41 -62.80 42.34 -39.25
C LEU A 41 -63.96 41.86 -38.33
N GLU A 42 -64.89 42.74 -37.98
CA GLU A 42 -65.96 42.47 -37.01
C GLU A 42 -67.00 41.45 -37.48
N ASN A 43 -67.16 41.25 -38.80
CA ASN A 43 -68.09 40.27 -39.38
C ASN A 43 -67.39 39.08 -40.05
N ALA A 44 -66.07 38.91 -39.84
CA ALA A 44 -65.27 37.90 -40.54
C ALA A 44 -65.72 36.46 -40.23
N ALA A 45 -66.13 36.16 -38.99
CA ALA A 45 -66.59 34.83 -38.60
C ALA A 45 -67.89 34.42 -39.31
N LYS A 46 -68.88 35.33 -39.35
CA LYS A 46 -70.16 35.10 -40.04
C LYS A 46 -69.97 34.99 -41.55
N TRP A 47 -69.10 35.81 -42.12
CA TRP A 47 -68.78 35.74 -43.55
C TRP A 47 -68.11 34.40 -43.90
N GLU A 48 -67.19 33.94 -43.07
CA GLU A 48 -66.48 32.68 -43.31
C GLU A 48 -67.40 31.45 -43.16
N GLU A 49 -68.33 31.48 -42.21
CA GLU A 49 -69.39 30.46 -42.09
C GLU A 49 -70.25 30.39 -43.36
N LEU A 50 -70.71 31.54 -43.86
CA LEU A 50 -71.49 31.63 -45.10
C LEU A 50 -70.67 31.21 -46.33
N PHE A 51 -69.37 31.52 -46.35
CA PHE A 51 -68.44 31.14 -47.42
C PHE A 51 -68.27 29.61 -47.51
N PHE A 52 -67.96 28.96 -46.39
CA PHE A 52 -67.80 27.50 -46.35
C PHE A 52 -69.13 26.74 -46.51
N ASN A 53 -70.26 27.38 -46.20
CA ASN A 53 -71.62 26.89 -46.48
C ASN A 53 -72.09 27.12 -47.93
N ARG A 54 -71.28 27.83 -48.75
CA ARG A 54 -71.59 28.17 -50.17
C ARG A 54 -72.82 29.05 -50.36
N GLU A 55 -73.12 29.89 -49.39
CA GLU A 55 -74.27 30.80 -49.42
C GLU A 55 -73.91 32.19 -49.99
N ILE A 56 -72.64 32.40 -50.36
CA ILE A 56 -72.15 33.67 -50.92
C ILE A 56 -72.14 33.64 -52.44
N SER A 57 -72.85 34.59 -53.05
CA SER A 57 -72.90 34.75 -54.51
C SER A 57 -71.59 35.31 -55.07
N GLY A 58 -70.97 34.59 -56.02
CA GLY A 58 -69.81 35.04 -56.80
C GLY A 58 -68.49 34.31 -56.52
N ILE A 59 -68.38 33.57 -55.40
CA ILE A 59 -67.20 32.75 -55.09
C ILE A 59 -67.70 31.41 -54.53
N GLN A 60 -67.46 30.30 -55.24
CA GLN A 60 -67.94 28.98 -54.82
C GLN A 60 -66.81 28.14 -54.23
N TRP A 61 -66.91 27.84 -52.93
CA TRP A 61 -66.03 26.88 -52.27
C TRP A 61 -66.24 25.47 -52.88
N PRO A 62 -65.19 24.74 -53.31
CA PRO A 62 -65.37 23.52 -54.09
C PRO A 62 -66.16 22.42 -53.37
N THR A 63 -66.90 21.62 -54.14
CA THR A 63 -67.83 20.58 -53.64
C THR A 63 -67.12 19.54 -52.79
N GLU A 64 -65.91 19.21 -53.21
CA GLU A 64 -65.02 18.15 -52.72
C GLU A 64 -64.56 18.37 -51.28
N PHE A 65 -64.64 19.60 -50.76
CA PHE A 65 -64.29 19.92 -49.36
C PHE A 65 -65.46 19.82 -48.39
N ALA A 66 -66.65 19.41 -48.84
CA ALA A 66 -67.84 19.31 -47.98
C ALA A 66 -67.65 18.33 -46.80
N GLU A 67 -66.87 17.27 -47.00
CA GLU A 67 -66.53 16.27 -45.97
C GLU A 67 -65.69 16.84 -44.82
N PHE A 68 -65.06 18.01 -45.00
CA PHE A 68 -64.15 18.63 -44.02
C PHE A 68 -64.69 19.95 -43.45
N LYS A 69 -66.01 20.15 -43.52
CA LYS A 69 -66.69 21.37 -43.04
C LYS A 69 -66.42 21.63 -41.55
N ASP A 70 -66.28 20.59 -40.74
CA ASP A 70 -65.95 20.61 -39.32
C ASP A 70 -64.53 21.12 -39.01
N ARG A 71 -63.66 21.20 -40.02
CA ARG A 71 -62.27 21.68 -39.93
C ARG A 71 -62.03 23.01 -40.64
N CYS A 72 -63.11 23.66 -41.09
CA CYS A 72 -63.09 24.94 -41.77
C CYS A 72 -63.70 26.02 -40.86
N GLY A 73 -63.05 27.18 -40.78
CA GLY A 73 -63.53 28.33 -40.00
C GLY A 73 -62.64 28.72 -38.82
N VAL A 74 -62.68 30.01 -38.48
CA VAL A 74 -61.90 30.62 -37.39
C VAL A 74 -62.34 30.13 -36.01
N GLU A 75 -63.61 29.80 -35.81
CA GLU A 75 -64.13 29.28 -34.53
C GLU A 75 -63.51 27.93 -34.14
N VAL A 76 -63.25 27.06 -35.12
CA VAL A 76 -62.57 25.78 -34.91
C VAL A 76 -61.10 25.99 -34.53
N LEU A 77 -60.47 27.04 -35.07
CA LEU A 77 -59.10 27.45 -34.76
C LEU A 77 -58.99 28.05 -33.34
N LEU A 78 -60.04 28.69 -32.83
CA LEU A 78 -60.10 29.20 -31.45
C LEU A 78 -60.06 28.07 -30.40
N ARG A 79 -60.63 26.89 -30.69
CA ARG A 79 -60.53 25.69 -29.84
C ARG A 79 -59.09 25.19 -29.67
N LEU A 80 -58.19 25.49 -30.61
CA LEU A 80 -56.75 25.21 -30.44
C LEU A 80 -56.12 26.09 -29.35
N GLY A 81 -56.65 27.30 -29.13
CA GLY A 81 -56.25 28.17 -28.03
C GLY A 81 -56.57 27.58 -26.65
N GLU A 82 -57.65 26.81 -26.54
CA GLU A 82 -58.03 26.11 -25.30
C GLU A 82 -57.01 25.02 -24.95
N ALA A 83 -56.57 24.23 -25.95
CA ALA A 83 -55.49 23.25 -25.77
C ALA A 83 -54.15 23.93 -25.40
N PHE A 84 -53.89 25.15 -25.88
CA PHE A 84 -52.74 25.93 -25.46
C PHE A 84 -52.85 26.35 -23.99
N THR A 85 -54.02 26.80 -23.53
CA THR A 85 -54.26 27.14 -22.11
C THR A 85 -54.15 25.93 -21.19
N GLU A 86 -54.53 24.73 -21.61
CA GLU A 86 -54.33 23.49 -20.85
C GLU A 86 -52.84 23.12 -20.70
N SER A 87 -52.01 23.50 -21.67
CA SER A 87 -50.56 23.26 -21.63
C SER A 87 -49.76 24.28 -20.81
N LEU A 88 -50.31 25.48 -20.55
CA LEU A 88 -49.62 26.56 -19.82
C LEU A 88 -49.18 26.18 -18.39
N PRO A 89 -49.99 25.48 -17.56
CA PRO A 89 -49.56 25.04 -16.24
C PRO A 89 -48.34 24.11 -16.29
N SER A 90 -48.31 23.20 -17.28
CA SER A 90 -47.19 22.28 -17.49
C SER A 90 -45.91 23.02 -17.90
N ILE A 91 -46.03 23.98 -18.82
CA ILE A 91 -44.91 24.85 -19.23
C ILE A 91 -44.39 25.66 -18.03
N LYS A 92 -45.29 26.28 -17.26
CA LYS A 92 -44.94 27.03 -16.05
C LYS A 92 -44.18 26.17 -15.05
N ASN A 93 -44.68 24.97 -14.73
CA ASN A 93 -43.97 24.04 -13.84
C ASN A 93 -42.59 23.68 -14.40
N THR A 94 -42.49 23.38 -15.69
CA THR A 94 -41.21 23.03 -16.32
C THR A 94 -40.19 24.17 -16.23
N VAL A 95 -40.63 25.41 -16.44
CA VAL A 95 -39.80 26.61 -16.30
C VAL A 95 -39.39 26.81 -14.84
N PHE A 96 -40.30 26.67 -13.88
CA PHE A 96 -39.98 26.79 -12.45
C PHE A 96 -39.01 25.70 -11.99
N THR A 97 -39.16 24.45 -12.44
CA THR A 97 -38.23 23.37 -12.14
C THR A 97 -36.85 23.66 -12.72
N ARG A 98 -36.77 24.10 -13.98
CA ARG A 98 -35.52 24.52 -14.63
C ARG A 98 -34.86 25.69 -13.89
N LEU A 99 -35.65 26.70 -13.51
CA LEU A 99 -35.16 27.87 -12.79
C LEU A 99 -34.58 27.45 -11.44
N LYS A 100 -35.28 26.58 -10.69
CA LYS A 100 -34.80 26.08 -9.40
C LYS A 100 -33.50 25.26 -9.53
N VAL A 101 -33.37 24.48 -10.60
CA VAL A 101 -32.12 23.76 -10.92
C VAL A 101 -30.99 24.75 -11.21
N ILE A 102 -31.22 25.76 -12.06
CA ILE A 102 -30.23 26.77 -12.40
C ILE A 102 -29.83 27.59 -11.17
N GLU A 103 -30.78 28.00 -10.32
CA GLU A 103 -30.48 28.68 -9.06
C GLU A 103 -29.65 27.81 -8.13
N SER A 104 -29.94 26.50 -8.05
CA SER A 104 -29.13 25.58 -7.25
C SER A 104 -27.71 25.39 -7.82
N GLU A 105 -27.56 25.39 -9.14
CA GLU A 105 -26.27 25.31 -9.82
C GLU A 105 -25.47 26.61 -9.65
N LEU A 106 -26.13 27.77 -9.74
CA LEU A 106 -25.50 29.08 -9.50
C LEU A 106 -25.07 29.23 -8.04
N ALA A 107 -25.91 28.82 -7.09
CA ALA A 107 -25.57 28.86 -5.66
C ALA A 107 -24.41 27.90 -5.30
N ALA A 108 -24.21 26.85 -6.11
CA ALA A 108 -23.06 25.95 -5.99
C ALA A 108 -21.76 26.52 -6.58
N LEU A 109 -21.82 27.60 -7.37
CA LEU A 109 -20.63 28.27 -7.87
C LEU A 109 -20.02 29.15 -6.75
N PRO A 110 -18.72 29.02 -6.46
CA PRO A 110 -18.08 29.86 -5.45
C PRO A 110 -18.05 31.32 -5.93
N GLU A 111 -18.62 32.24 -5.15
CA GLU A 111 -18.55 33.68 -5.43
C GLU A 111 -17.10 34.11 -5.65
N LEU A 112 -16.84 34.91 -6.69
CA LEU A 112 -15.49 35.42 -6.92
C LEU A 112 -15.16 36.44 -5.82
N PRO A 113 -14.08 36.23 -5.04
CA PRO A 113 -13.63 37.25 -4.12
C PRO A 113 -13.28 38.53 -4.91
N PRO A 114 -13.52 39.71 -4.34
CA PRO A 114 -13.34 40.99 -5.03
C PRO A 114 -11.90 41.21 -5.51
N ASN A 115 -10.92 40.59 -4.84
CA ASN A 115 -9.53 40.54 -5.30
C ASN A 115 -9.01 39.09 -5.28
N VAL A 116 -9.13 38.42 -6.43
CA VAL A 116 -8.72 37.02 -6.61
C VAL A 116 -7.21 36.84 -6.39
N GLU A 117 -6.38 37.79 -6.83
CA GLU A 117 -4.92 37.70 -6.69
C GLU A 117 -4.50 37.72 -5.21
N HIS A 118 -5.10 38.61 -4.43
CA HIS A 118 -4.84 38.71 -3.00
C HIS A 118 -5.23 37.41 -2.26
N GLU A 119 -6.39 36.86 -2.58
CA GLU A 119 -6.86 35.61 -1.96
C GLU A 119 -5.92 34.44 -2.28
N VAL A 120 -5.48 34.31 -3.54
CA VAL A 120 -4.51 33.27 -3.94
C VAL A 120 -3.18 33.44 -3.20
N LYS A 121 -2.63 34.66 -3.14
CA LYS A 121 -1.39 34.94 -2.41
C LYS A 121 -1.51 34.60 -0.93
N LYS A 122 -2.64 34.97 -0.32
CA LYS A 122 -2.95 34.65 1.08
C LYS A 122 -3.00 33.14 1.31
N SER A 123 -3.76 32.39 0.50
CA SER A 123 -3.83 30.92 0.60
C SER A 123 -2.46 30.24 0.43
N LEU A 124 -1.61 30.73 -0.48
CA LEU A 124 -0.25 30.21 -0.66
C LEU A 124 0.66 30.53 0.54
N PHE A 125 0.51 31.70 1.14
CA PHE A 125 1.24 32.06 2.35
C PHE A 125 0.78 31.22 3.55
N ASP A 126 -0.53 31.01 3.66
CA ASP A 126 -1.14 30.14 4.67
C ASP A 126 -0.67 28.68 4.50
N PHE A 127 -0.59 28.18 3.26
CA PHE A 127 0.00 26.89 2.95
C PHE A 127 1.45 26.79 3.46
N LEU A 128 2.29 27.78 3.17
CA LEU A 128 3.68 27.80 3.63
C LEU A 128 3.77 27.79 5.16
N HIS A 129 2.91 28.55 5.83
CA HIS A 129 2.86 28.59 7.29
C HIS A 129 2.40 27.25 7.86
N GLN A 130 1.31 26.68 7.33
CA GLN A 130 0.79 25.37 7.75
C GLN A 130 1.81 24.26 7.53
N MET A 131 2.54 24.27 6.40
CA MET A 131 3.60 23.30 6.13
C MET A 131 4.74 23.42 7.15
N LYS A 132 5.21 24.65 7.44
CA LYS A 132 6.24 24.86 8.47
C LYS A 132 5.80 24.40 9.85
N THR A 133 4.54 24.67 10.21
CA THR A 133 3.96 24.24 11.48
C THR A 133 3.78 22.72 11.53
N ALA A 134 3.33 22.10 10.44
CA ALA A 134 3.16 20.65 10.33
C ALA A 134 4.50 19.90 10.44
N MET A 135 5.57 20.43 9.82
CA MET A 135 6.92 19.87 9.95
C MET A 135 7.50 20.00 11.37
N LYS A 136 7.10 21.03 12.12
CA LYS A 136 7.46 21.21 13.54
C LYS A 136 6.49 20.52 14.50
N ASN A 137 5.38 19.99 14.01
CA ASN A 137 4.34 19.39 14.82
C ASN A 137 4.87 18.08 15.44
N THR A 138 4.50 17.85 16.69
CA THR A 138 4.82 16.62 17.42
C THR A 138 4.28 15.37 16.72
N ALA A 139 3.16 15.47 16.00
CA ALA A 139 2.58 14.34 15.27
C ALA A 139 3.49 13.83 14.12
N PHE A 140 3.91 14.71 13.22
CA PHE A 140 4.82 14.33 12.12
C PHE A 140 6.17 13.85 12.66
N SER A 141 6.73 14.58 13.62
CA SER A 141 8.00 14.20 14.26
C SER A 141 7.89 12.83 14.95
N SER A 142 6.77 12.53 15.59
CA SER A 142 6.51 11.22 16.22
C SER A 142 6.42 10.09 15.19
N GLU A 143 5.62 10.25 14.12
CA GLU A 143 5.51 9.24 13.05
C GLU A 143 6.86 9.00 12.36
N TRP A 144 7.62 10.07 12.09
CA TRP A 144 8.94 9.96 11.48
C TRP A 144 9.98 9.34 12.43
N ASN A 145 9.98 9.70 13.72
CA ASN A 145 10.85 9.07 14.72
C ASN A 145 10.53 7.59 14.92
N ALA A 146 9.25 7.20 14.88
CA ALA A 146 8.85 5.81 14.92
C ALA A 146 9.40 5.05 13.70
N LEU A 147 9.32 5.63 12.51
CA LEU A 147 9.90 5.05 11.29
C LEU A 147 11.43 4.91 11.39
N ASN A 148 12.13 5.93 11.91
CA ASN A 148 13.58 5.90 12.14
C ASN A 148 13.97 4.78 13.11
N SER A 149 13.21 4.62 14.20
CA SER A 149 13.44 3.60 15.21
C SER A 149 13.21 2.19 14.67
N GLN A 150 12.14 1.99 13.89
CA GLN A 150 11.85 0.71 13.23
C GLN A 150 12.91 0.34 12.18
N PHE A 151 13.41 1.33 11.42
CA PHE A 151 14.50 1.11 10.47
C PHE A 151 15.80 0.74 11.18
N GLN A 152 16.16 1.46 12.23
CA GLN A 152 17.33 1.15 13.07
C GLN A 152 17.25 -0.28 13.63
N ASP A 153 16.10 -0.65 14.20
CA ASP A 153 15.85 -2.00 14.71
C ASP A 153 15.95 -3.06 13.61
N CYS A 154 15.48 -2.74 12.39
CA CYS A 154 15.62 -3.62 11.23
C CYS A 154 17.10 -3.87 10.89
N ILE A 155 17.91 -2.81 10.77
CA ILE A 155 19.34 -2.93 10.46
C ILE A 155 20.07 -3.77 11.52
N PHE A 156 19.77 -3.59 12.80
CA PHE A 156 20.37 -4.43 13.84
C PHE A 156 19.86 -5.88 13.80
N ARG A 157 18.59 -6.12 13.48
CA ARG A 157 18.01 -7.47 13.37
C ARG A 157 18.54 -8.26 12.19
N ILE A 158 18.82 -7.61 11.06
CA ILE A 158 19.35 -8.28 9.86
C ILE A 158 20.87 -8.50 9.91
N LYS A 159 21.51 -8.24 11.06
CA LYS A 159 22.92 -8.61 11.32
C LYS A 159 23.16 -10.08 10.91
N PRO A 160 24.18 -10.36 10.09
CA PRO A 160 24.39 -11.69 9.55
C PRO A 160 24.65 -12.71 10.66
N THR A 161 23.80 -13.73 10.76
CA THR A 161 24.01 -14.84 11.69
C THR A 161 24.88 -15.92 11.06
N CYS A 162 25.80 -16.45 11.87
CA CYS A 162 26.67 -17.54 11.48
C CYS A 162 26.18 -18.84 12.12
N THR A 163 25.99 -19.88 11.31
CA THR A 163 25.73 -21.23 11.79
C THR A 163 27.06 -21.88 12.15
N VAL A 164 27.23 -22.21 13.43
CA VAL A 164 28.50 -22.69 13.99
C VAL A 164 28.45 -24.19 14.35
N LYS A 165 27.40 -24.88 13.89
CA LYS A 165 27.18 -26.31 14.11
C LYS A 165 27.97 -27.15 13.13
N ASP A 166 28.55 -28.22 13.63
CA ASP A 166 29.12 -29.28 12.80
C ASP A 166 28.11 -30.43 12.74
N SER A 167 27.62 -30.77 11.54
CA SER A 167 26.66 -31.88 11.39
C SER A 167 27.32 -33.25 11.59
N GLU A 168 28.64 -33.35 11.45
CA GLU A 168 29.38 -34.62 11.50
C GLU A 168 29.61 -35.15 12.92
N LEU A 169 29.41 -34.33 13.95
CA LEU A 169 29.56 -34.76 15.35
C LEU A 169 28.28 -35.40 15.94
N GLN A 170 27.25 -35.62 15.12
CA GLN A 170 26.03 -36.32 15.54
C GLN A 170 25.87 -37.65 14.79
N THR A 171 26.74 -38.64 15.03
CA THR A 171 26.39 -40.09 15.08
C THR A 171 27.64 -40.94 15.23
N ILE A 172 27.86 -41.49 16.43
CA ILE A 172 28.29 -42.89 16.56
C ILE A 172 27.50 -43.45 17.74
N ASP A 173 26.35 -44.06 17.44
CA ASP A 173 25.64 -44.89 18.41
C ASP A 173 26.29 -46.27 18.35
N ILE A 174 27.31 -46.50 19.20
CA ILE A 174 27.86 -47.84 19.40
C ILE A 174 26.94 -48.55 20.40
N SER A 175 25.85 -49.13 19.90
CA SER A 175 25.20 -50.26 20.56
C SER A 175 25.80 -51.54 20.01
N GLY A 176 27.00 -51.88 20.51
CA GLY A 176 27.58 -53.20 20.38
C GLY A 176 27.12 -54.07 21.55
N ALA A 177 26.35 -55.11 21.25
CA ALA A 177 26.26 -56.32 22.06
C ALA A 177 26.22 -57.53 21.12
N ASP A 178 27.16 -58.44 21.34
CA ASP A 178 27.50 -59.64 20.58
C ASP A 178 26.32 -60.53 20.18
N SER A 179 26.39 -61.10 18.96
CA SER A 179 26.29 -62.55 18.72
C SER A 179 26.62 -62.90 17.25
N GLU A 180 27.31 -64.02 17.11
CA GLU A 180 28.06 -64.58 15.97
C GLU A 180 27.30 -64.90 14.65
N PRO A 181 28.04 -65.20 13.54
CA PRO A 181 27.53 -65.16 12.18
C PRO A 181 26.94 -66.50 11.73
N THR A 182 25.88 -66.47 10.92
CA THR A 182 25.39 -67.65 10.19
C THR A 182 25.26 -67.38 8.69
N THR A 183 25.83 -68.29 7.91
CA THR A 183 25.89 -68.36 6.44
C THR A 183 24.53 -68.73 5.80
N PRO A 184 24.35 -68.53 4.48
CA PRO A 184 23.03 -68.47 3.85
C PRO A 184 22.59 -69.72 3.05
N THR A 185 21.29 -69.74 2.71
CA THR A 185 20.53 -70.48 1.64
C THR A 185 19.80 -71.80 2.02
N PRO A 186 18.77 -72.30 1.26
CA PRO A 186 17.65 -71.65 0.50
C PRO A 186 16.24 -72.36 0.58
N HIS A 187 15.20 -71.74 -0.03
CA HIS A 187 13.88 -72.27 -0.50
C HIS A 187 12.80 -72.62 0.57
N ARG A 188 11.47 -72.46 0.43
CA ARG A 188 10.47 -72.28 -0.69
C ARG A 188 9.13 -71.72 -0.09
N PRO A 189 7.92 -71.72 -0.75
CA PRO A 189 7.07 -70.53 -0.95
C PRO A 189 5.71 -70.49 -0.18
N ARG A 190 5.08 -69.30 -0.22
CA ARG A 190 3.67 -68.85 0.03
C ARG A 190 2.54 -69.91 0.09
N PRO A 191 1.39 -69.66 0.79
CA PRO A 191 0.30 -68.76 0.30
C PRO A 191 -0.50 -67.99 1.41
N THR A 192 -0.71 -66.67 1.29
CA THR A 192 -2.01 -65.94 1.08
C THR A 192 -3.24 -66.34 1.91
N ASP A 193 -3.74 -65.41 2.75
CA ASP A 193 -5.13 -64.90 2.78
C ASP A 193 -5.19 -63.66 3.72
N SER A 194 -5.61 -62.47 3.27
CA SER A 194 -6.91 -61.79 3.55
C SER A 194 -7.27 -61.72 5.06
N THR A 195 -7.78 -60.65 5.69
CA THR A 195 -8.76 -59.63 5.32
C THR A 195 -8.74 -58.52 6.40
N MET A 196 -9.15 -57.31 6.01
CA MET A 196 -9.56 -56.13 6.79
C MET A 196 -9.92 -56.29 8.28
N ARG A 197 -9.60 -55.25 9.09
CA ARG A 197 -10.60 -54.37 9.74
C ARG A 197 -9.99 -53.20 10.52
N ASN A 198 -10.55 -52.02 10.27
CA ASN A 198 -10.48 -50.79 11.06
C ASN A 198 -11.13 -50.99 12.43
N PHE A 199 -10.62 -50.33 13.50
CA PHE A 199 -11.47 -49.77 14.57
C PHE A 199 -10.82 -48.58 15.29
N THR A 200 -11.56 -47.48 15.18
CA THR A 200 -11.77 -46.25 15.94
C THR A 200 -11.39 -46.19 17.45
N THR A 201 -10.88 -45.02 17.86
CA THR A 201 -10.91 -44.36 19.21
C THR A 201 -12.31 -44.35 19.87
N PRO A 202 -12.58 -43.91 21.14
CA PRO A 202 -11.85 -42.90 21.96
C PRO A 202 -11.90 -43.07 23.52
N SER A 203 -11.17 -42.25 24.29
CA SER A 203 -11.66 -41.78 25.62
C SER A 203 -10.87 -40.59 26.18
N ARG A 204 -11.55 -39.85 27.04
CA ARG A 204 -11.40 -38.46 27.51
C ARG A 204 -11.16 -38.44 29.02
N ARG A 205 -10.42 -37.43 29.54
CA ARG A 205 -10.51 -36.75 30.88
C ARG A 205 -9.11 -36.19 31.26
N GLN A 206 -8.91 -35.11 32.02
CA GLN A 206 -9.76 -34.09 32.66
C GLN A 206 -8.82 -32.98 33.21
N ARG A 207 -9.32 -31.74 33.22
CA ARG A 207 -8.70 -30.51 33.73
C ARG A 207 -8.97 -30.36 35.24
N GLN A 208 -8.02 -29.82 36.00
CA GLN A 208 -8.28 -29.31 37.36
C GLN A 208 -7.40 -28.07 37.65
N GLU A 209 -8.06 -27.01 38.10
CA GLU A 209 -7.50 -25.74 38.62
C GLU A 209 -7.40 -25.81 40.16
N GLY A 210 -6.50 -25.02 40.76
CA GLY A 210 -6.49 -24.84 42.21
C GLY A 210 -5.38 -23.95 42.80
N ALA A 211 -5.76 -22.70 43.08
CA ALA A 211 -5.44 -21.89 44.27
C ALA A 211 -4.03 -21.29 44.52
N ALA A 212 -4.10 -20.03 44.97
CA ALA A 212 -3.03 -19.09 45.31
C ALA A 212 -2.77 -19.01 46.82
N THR A 213 -1.58 -18.54 47.21
CA THR A 213 -1.34 -17.83 48.48
C THR A 213 -0.25 -16.75 48.33
N PRO A 214 -0.31 -15.60 49.06
CA PRO A 214 0.61 -14.46 48.94
C PRO A 214 1.46 -14.20 50.21
N VAL A 215 2.74 -13.81 50.11
CA VAL A 215 3.49 -13.17 51.22
C VAL A 215 4.53 -12.13 50.77
N LYS A 216 4.21 -10.88 51.12
CA LYS A 216 4.90 -9.62 51.53
C LYS A 216 6.44 -9.49 51.79
N ASN A 217 7.01 -8.34 51.37
CA ASN A 217 7.94 -7.34 52.03
C ASN A 217 9.06 -6.82 51.08
N GLU A 218 9.13 -5.52 50.72
CA GLU A 218 9.88 -4.37 51.37
C GLU A 218 11.41 -4.59 51.33
N GLU A 219 12.33 -3.73 50.87
CA GLU A 219 12.48 -2.27 50.68
C GLU A 219 13.68 -1.97 49.72
N ILE A 220 13.73 -0.77 49.15
CA ILE A 220 14.75 -0.25 48.19
C ILE A 220 15.94 0.36 48.94
N PRO A 221 17.17 0.33 48.37
CA PRO A 221 17.86 1.60 48.11
C PRO A 221 18.43 1.73 46.69
N MET A 222 18.36 2.96 46.19
CA MET A 222 18.78 3.46 44.88
C MET A 222 20.23 3.10 44.49
N ALA A 223 20.40 2.59 43.26
CA ALA A 223 21.61 2.78 42.48
C ALA A 223 21.25 2.96 40.99
N MET A 224 21.81 4.01 40.40
CA MET A 224 21.48 4.56 39.07
C MET A 224 21.56 3.52 37.96
N SER A 225 20.40 3.09 37.45
CA SER A 225 20.29 2.27 36.25
C SER A 225 19.79 3.11 35.07
N ARG A 226 20.59 3.16 34.00
CA ARG A 226 20.21 3.67 32.70
C ARG A 226 19.10 2.79 32.14
N THR A 227 17.89 3.32 32.11
CA THR A 227 16.71 2.65 31.57
C THR A 227 16.80 2.57 30.05
N SER A 228 17.09 1.39 29.52
CA SER A 228 16.57 0.99 28.22
C SER A 228 15.09 0.64 28.43
N SER A 229 14.21 1.59 28.10
CA SER A 229 12.76 1.37 28.09
C SER A 229 12.39 0.38 26.98
N VAL A 230 12.28 -0.89 27.35
CA VAL A 230 11.44 -1.83 26.62
C VAL A 230 9.99 -1.42 26.91
N VAL A 231 9.42 -0.59 26.04
CA VAL A 231 7.97 -0.43 25.95
C VAL A 231 7.45 -1.66 25.19
N GLY A 232 7.16 -2.71 25.93
CA GLY A 232 6.22 -3.75 25.51
C GLY A 232 4.83 -3.16 25.56
N GLY A 233 4.48 -2.38 24.54
CA GLY A 233 3.12 -1.91 24.29
C GLY A 233 2.60 -2.60 23.04
N SER A 234 1.73 -3.58 23.24
CA SER A 234 0.86 -4.11 22.19
C SER A 234 -0.12 -3.01 21.75
N GLY A 235 0.38 -2.06 20.96
CA GLY A 235 -0.45 -1.14 20.20
C GLY A 235 -0.93 -1.88 18.96
N ALA A 236 -2.20 -2.26 18.92
CA ALA A 236 -2.88 -2.51 17.67
C ALA A 236 -2.93 -1.18 16.90
N GLY A 237 -1.95 -0.93 16.02
CA GLY A 237 -1.90 0.28 15.20
C GLY A 237 -0.60 0.42 14.44
N ALA A 238 -0.68 0.36 13.11
CA ALA A 238 0.40 0.37 12.11
C ALA A 238 1.23 -0.93 12.00
N SER A 239 1.05 -1.62 10.88
CA SER A 239 1.92 -2.72 10.45
C SER A 239 3.35 -2.20 10.27
N ASP A 240 4.32 -2.79 11.00
CA ASP A 240 5.75 -2.49 10.84
C ASP A 240 6.17 -2.78 9.39
N PRO A 241 6.54 -1.77 8.59
CA PRO A 241 6.88 -1.93 7.18
C PRO A 241 8.18 -2.72 6.97
N PHE A 242 8.99 -2.88 8.01
CA PHE A 242 10.26 -3.59 7.97
C PHE A 242 10.19 -5.03 8.48
N ALA A 243 9.04 -5.48 9.01
CA ALA A 243 8.87 -6.83 9.54
C ALA A 243 9.23 -7.93 8.51
N LYS A 244 8.96 -7.66 7.22
CA LYS A 244 9.32 -8.54 6.08
C LYS A 244 10.82 -8.82 5.95
N TYR A 245 11.69 -7.94 6.46
CA TYR A 245 13.14 -8.08 6.37
C TYR A 245 13.76 -8.80 7.57
N SER A 246 12.98 -9.08 8.62
CA SER A 246 13.49 -9.69 9.87
C SER A 246 14.34 -10.95 9.69
N ASN A 247 14.11 -11.71 8.61
CA ASN A 247 14.84 -12.94 8.30
C ASN A 247 16.05 -12.77 7.37
N LEU A 248 16.31 -11.57 6.84
CA LEU A 248 17.33 -11.33 5.81
C LEU A 248 18.76 -11.62 6.31
N GLY A 249 19.00 -11.45 7.61
CA GLY A 249 20.25 -11.78 8.29
C GLY A 249 20.38 -13.23 8.73
N ARG A 250 19.29 -14.00 8.73
CA ARG A 250 19.26 -15.38 9.28
C ARG A 250 19.98 -16.35 8.34
N LEU A 251 20.85 -17.20 8.89
CA LEU A 251 21.65 -18.18 8.13
C LEU A 251 22.48 -17.52 7.01
N ALA A 252 22.86 -16.25 7.19
CA ALA A 252 23.62 -15.52 6.19
C ALA A 252 25.01 -16.14 5.97
N MET A 253 25.56 -16.79 7.00
CA MET A 253 26.85 -17.46 6.97
C MET A 253 26.76 -18.86 7.60
N ASP A 254 27.57 -19.78 7.09
CA ASP A 254 27.84 -21.09 7.68
C ASP A 254 29.36 -21.25 7.74
N ILE A 255 29.91 -21.69 8.88
CA ILE A 255 31.34 -21.94 9.06
C ILE A 255 31.92 -22.86 7.98
N ARG A 256 31.14 -23.80 7.44
CA ARG A 256 31.57 -24.69 6.36
C ARG A 256 31.63 -23.99 5.00
N ASN A 257 30.68 -23.09 4.74
CA ASN A 257 30.70 -22.28 3.53
C ASN A 257 31.88 -21.31 3.57
N ILE A 258 32.17 -20.72 4.73
CA ILE A 258 33.36 -19.88 4.93
C ILE A 258 34.63 -20.69 4.65
N ARG A 259 34.76 -21.90 5.22
CA ARG A 259 35.89 -22.80 4.90
C ARG A 259 36.02 -23.06 3.41
N SER A 260 34.92 -23.39 2.76
CA SER A 260 34.90 -23.71 1.32
C SER A 260 35.34 -22.50 0.48
N GLU A 261 34.93 -21.29 0.87
CA GLU A 261 35.32 -20.05 0.21
C GLU A 261 36.79 -19.68 0.47
N ILE A 262 37.31 -19.95 1.68
CA ILE A 262 38.73 -19.81 1.97
C ILE A 262 39.54 -20.75 1.10
N LEU A 263 39.18 -22.04 1.06
CA LEU A 263 39.92 -23.05 0.31
C LEU A 263 39.89 -22.80 -1.20
N SER A 264 38.78 -22.33 -1.76
CA SER A 264 38.66 -22.08 -3.20
C SER A 264 39.50 -20.89 -3.67
N LYS A 265 39.69 -19.87 -2.82
CA LYS A 265 40.49 -18.67 -3.13
C LYS A 265 41.92 -18.76 -2.60
N LYS A 266 42.29 -19.88 -1.97
CA LYS A 266 43.62 -20.06 -1.39
C LYS A 266 44.65 -20.35 -2.47
N ARG A 267 45.80 -19.67 -2.40
CA ARG A 267 46.94 -20.00 -3.25
C ARG A 267 47.62 -21.29 -2.78
N PRO A 268 48.08 -22.17 -3.69
CA PRO A 268 48.88 -23.33 -3.32
C PRO A 268 50.08 -22.94 -2.45
N GLY A 269 50.34 -23.70 -1.38
CA GLY A 269 51.45 -23.42 -0.45
C GLY A 269 51.16 -22.40 0.66
N MET A 270 49.99 -21.75 0.65
CA MET A 270 49.63 -20.80 1.71
C MET A 270 49.28 -21.52 3.04
N PRO A 271 49.76 -21.05 4.21
CA PRO A 271 49.43 -21.64 5.50
C PRO A 271 47.93 -21.72 5.78
N ARG A 272 47.48 -22.67 6.61
CA ARG A 272 46.05 -22.84 6.96
C ARG A 272 45.48 -21.63 7.70
N ASP A 273 46.30 -20.97 8.50
CA ASP A 273 45.86 -19.88 9.37
C ASP A 273 45.77 -18.53 8.65
N LEU A 274 46.27 -18.44 7.40
CA LEU A 274 46.19 -17.24 6.60
C LEU A 274 44.93 -17.27 5.73
N VAL A 275 44.13 -16.21 5.80
CA VAL A 275 42.91 -16.02 5.00
C VAL A 275 43.16 -14.98 3.91
N PRO A 276 42.82 -15.24 2.63
CA PRO A 276 42.90 -14.21 1.60
C PRO A 276 42.00 -13.01 1.91
N ASP A 277 42.50 -11.79 1.69
CA ASP A 277 41.72 -10.58 1.93
C ASP A 277 40.44 -10.50 1.08
N GLU A 278 40.48 -11.04 -0.14
CA GLU A 278 39.33 -11.13 -1.04
C GLU A 278 38.14 -11.89 -0.44
N VAL A 279 38.39 -12.89 0.44
CA VAL A 279 37.32 -13.64 1.12
C VAL A 279 36.64 -12.74 2.14
N ARG A 280 37.43 -12.03 2.95
CA ARG A 280 36.96 -11.12 4.00
C ARG A 280 36.15 -9.98 3.38
N GLU A 281 36.69 -9.35 2.36
CA GLU A 281 36.05 -8.25 1.64
C GLU A 281 34.72 -8.69 1.02
N ASN A 282 34.69 -9.80 0.29
CA ASN A 282 33.46 -10.28 -0.36
C ASN A 282 32.36 -10.56 0.68
N LEU A 283 32.68 -11.25 1.77
CA LEU A 283 31.72 -11.56 2.83
C LEU A 283 31.21 -10.30 3.54
N CYS A 284 32.08 -9.32 3.80
CA CYS A 284 31.70 -8.02 4.35
C CYS A 284 30.72 -7.27 3.43
N LEU A 285 31.08 -7.10 2.16
CA LEU A 285 30.25 -6.39 1.18
C LEU A 285 28.91 -7.11 0.97
N LYS A 286 28.91 -8.45 0.91
CA LYS A 286 27.69 -9.25 0.81
C LYS A 286 26.76 -9.07 2.02
N ALA A 287 27.30 -8.84 3.21
CA ALA A 287 26.51 -8.57 4.40
C ALA A 287 25.83 -7.19 4.33
N VAL A 288 26.57 -6.15 3.92
CA VAL A 288 26.06 -4.76 3.84
C VAL A 288 25.10 -4.57 2.66
N ARG A 289 25.31 -5.24 1.52
CA ARG A 289 24.41 -5.19 0.35
C ARG A 289 22.96 -5.53 0.68
N LYS A 290 22.71 -6.28 1.75
CA LYS A 290 21.36 -6.61 2.22
C LYS A 290 20.55 -5.40 2.69
N TRP A 291 21.18 -4.24 2.89
CA TRP A 291 20.49 -3.01 3.30
C TRP A 291 19.71 -2.32 2.19
N GLU A 292 19.98 -2.64 0.93
CA GLU A 292 19.37 -2.00 -0.24
C GLU A 292 17.84 -1.98 -0.16
N ALA A 293 17.21 -3.12 0.10
CA ALA A 293 15.75 -3.22 0.16
C ALA A 293 15.12 -2.53 1.40
N PRO A 294 15.66 -2.67 2.62
CA PRO A 294 15.26 -1.85 3.76
C PRO A 294 15.40 -0.34 3.50
N LEU A 295 16.50 0.09 2.88
CA LEU A 295 16.78 1.50 2.61
C LEU A 295 15.77 2.10 1.62
N GLU A 296 15.43 1.34 0.58
CA GLU A 296 14.41 1.73 -0.39
C GLU A 296 13.00 1.83 0.23
N THR A 297 12.67 0.92 1.14
CA THR A 297 11.42 0.99 1.92
C THR A 297 11.40 2.21 2.83
N TYR A 298 12.52 2.54 3.47
CA TYR A 298 12.64 3.71 4.33
C TYR A 298 12.42 5.02 3.56
N ILE A 299 13.06 5.21 2.40
CA ILE A 299 12.83 6.39 1.56
C ILE A 299 11.37 6.46 1.13
N SER A 300 10.81 5.35 0.66
CA SER A 300 9.43 5.30 0.17
C SER A 300 8.42 5.67 1.26
N LYS A 301 8.60 5.16 2.49
CA LYS A 301 7.74 5.49 3.62
C LYS A 301 7.91 6.91 4.11
N THR A 302 9.13 7.44 4.08
CA THR A 302 9.39 8.86 4.37
C THR A 302 8.72 9.76 3.34
N ALA A 303 8.76 9.38 2.06
CA ALA A 303 8.10 10.11 0.98
C ALA A 303 6.56 10.06 1.11
N GLU A 304 5.98 8.91 1.44
CA GLU A 304 4.54 8.78 1.72
C GLU A 304 4.11 9.70 2.86
N LEU A 305 4.88 9.74 3.95
CA LEU A 305 4.61 10.61 5.11
C LEU A 305 4.66 12.08 4.70
N LEU A 306 5.72 12.50 3.99
CA LEU A 306 5.85 13.88 3.49
C LEU A 306 4.70 14.26 2.55
N LYS A 307 4.33 13.37 1.62
CA LYS A 307 3.19 13.59 0.71
C LYS A 307 1.89 13.75 1.47
N LYS A 308 1.63 12.89 2.45
CA LYS A 308 0.42 12.96 3.29
C LYS A 308 0.35 14.33 3.99
N THR A 309 1.41 14.72 4.70
CA THR A 309 1.48 15.99 5.43
C THR A 309 1.34 17.21 4.51
N ALA A 310 2.03 17.21 3.37
CA ALA A 310 1.96 18.30 2.40
C ALA A 310 0.57 18.43 1.76
N ASN A 311 -0.09 17.31 1.41
CA ASN A 311 -1.44 17.34 0.88
C ASN A 311 -2.46 17.81 1.93
N THR A 312 -2.35 17.37 3.18
CA THR A 312 -3.23 17.85 4.26
C THR A 312 -3.07 19.37 4.48
N ALA A 313 -1.83 19.87 4.49
CA ALA A 313 -1.58 21.31 4.59
C ALA A 313 -2.14 22.09 3.39
N LEU A 314 -2.06 21.52 2.17
CA LEU A 314 -2.63 22.13 0.97
C LEU A 314 -4.17 22.15 1.02
N GLU A 315 -4.78 21.05 1.43
CA GLU A 315 -6.24 20.92 1.57
C GLU A 315 -6.81 21.91 2.59
N SER A 316 -6.14 22.07 3.74
CA SER A 316 -6.56 23.00 4.79
C SER A 316 -6.30 24.48 4.47
N SER A 317 -5.38 24.81 3.56
CA SER A 317 -5.08 26.20 3.18
C SER A 317 -5.84 26.69 1.96
N LEU A 318 -6.22 25.79 1.04
CA LEU A 318 -6.98 26.09 -0.17
C LEU A 318 -8.43 25.60 -0.11
N GLU A 319 -8.98 25.37 1.09
CA GLU A 319 -10.35 24.85 1.26
C GLU A 319 -11.40 25.73 0.55
N SER A 320 -11.27 27.06 0.67
CA SER A 320 -12.15 28.04 0.00
C SER A 320 -12.02 28.03 -1.54
N LEU A 321 -10.91 27.50 -2.06
CA LEU A 321 -10.59 27.42 -3.49
C LEU A 321 -10.69 25.99 -4.03
N ARG A 322 -11.21 25.03 -3.24
CA ARG A 322 -11.22 23.59 -3.57
C ARG A 322 -11.97 23.24 -4.85
N SER A 323 -13.05 23.96 -5.16
CA SER A 323 -13.85 23.77 -6.38
C SER A 323 -13.21 24.39 -7.62
N ARG A 324 -12.11 25.13 -7.47
CA ARG A 324 -11.46 25.89 -8.55
C ARG A 324 -10.29 25.12 -9.16
N LEU A 325 -9.91 25.53 -10.38
CA LEU A 325 -8.78 24.95 -11.12
C LEU A 325 -7.45 25.10 -10.37
N ILE A 326 -7.28 26.22 -9.65
CA ILE A 326 -6.04 26.49 -8.92
C ILE A 326 -5.69 25.41 -7.90
N PHE A 327 -6.70 24.84 -7.21
CA PHE A 327 -6.47 23.76 -6.26
C PHE A 327 -5.93 22.51 -6.96
N LYS A 328 -6.47 22.18 -8.15
CA LYS A 328 -5.99 21.04 -8.95
C LYS A 328 -4.56 21.26 -9.44
N ASP A 329 -4.25 22.47 -9.91
CA ASP A 329 -2.92 22.82 -10.40
C ASP A 329 -1.89 22.84 -9.26
N CYS A 330 -2.21 23.46 -8.12
CA CYS A 330 -1.34 23.44 -6.94
C CYS A 330 -1.06 22.02 -6.45
N ARG A 331 -2.07 21.15 -6.41
CA ARG A 331 -1.90 19.74 -6.02
C ARG A 331 -1.00 18.98 -7.01
N LYS A 332 -1.17 19.24 -8.31
CA LYS A 332 -0.33 18.66 -9.36
C LYS A 332 1.12 19.10 -9.21
N TYR A 333 1.38 20.41 -9.14
CA TYR A 333 2.73 20.95 -9.00
C TYR A 333 3.41 20.53 -7.70
N LEU A 334 2.66 20.45 -6.59
CA LEU A 334 3.18 19.94 -5.32
C LEU A 334 3.57 18.47 -5.43
N GLY A 335 2.76 17.64 -6.08
CA GLY A 335 3.07 16.23 -6.34
C GLY A 335 4.35 16.08 -7.17
N GLU A 336 4.43 16.79 -8.30
CA GLU A 336 5.60 16.79 -9.19
C GLU A 336 6.88 17.25 -8.46
N PHE A 337 6.77 18.30 -7.63
CA PHE A 337 7.89 18.80 -6.83
C PHE A 337 8.38 17.76 -5.82
N ILE A 338 7.47 17.11 -5.09
CA ILE A 338 7.83 16.07 -4.12
C ILE A 338 8.45 14.88 -4.84
N ASP A 339 7.87 14.43 -5.95
CA ASP A 339 8.40 13.30 -6.72
C ASP A 339 9.79 13.57 -7.28
N LYS A 340 10.03 14.76 -7.82
CA LYS A 340 11.36 15.19 -8.27
C LYS A 340 12.37 15.22 -7.13
N THR A 341 11.97 15.73 -5.96
CA THR A 341 12.84 15.79 -4.78
C THR A 341 13.16 14.39 -4.26
N VAL A 342 12.17 13.51 -4.15
CA VAL A 342 12.35 12.12 -3.71
C VAL A 342 13.22 11.34 -4.69
N ALA A 343 13.05 11.54 -6.00
CA ALA A 343 13.91 10.92 -7.02
C ALA A 343 15.37 11.37 -6.88
N SER A 344 15.61 12.66 -6.65
CA SER A 344 16.96 13.20 -6.40
C SER A 344 17.59 12.64 -5.13
N GLN A 345 16.83 12.55 -4.02
CA GLN A 345 17.33 11.97 -2.77
C GLN A 345 17.61 10.47 -2.91
N ARG A 346 16.75 9.73 -3.62
CA ARG A 346 16.97 8.30 -3.90
C ARG A 346 18.24 8.09 -4.73
N ALA A 347 18.48 8.91 -5.76
CA ALA A 347 19.69 8.84 -6.57
C ALA A 347 20.95 9.10 -5.75
N ARG A 348 20.94 10.15 -4.91
CA ARG A 348 22.05 10.48 -4.01
C ARG A 348 22.31 9.35 -3.00
N LEU A 349 21.25 8.76 -2.46
CA LEU A 349 21.40 7.66 -1.51
C LEU A 349 21.94 6.40 -2.19
N ALA A 350 21.54 6.11 -3.43
CA ALA A 350 22.09 5.02 -4.22
C ALA A 350 23.58 5.23 -4.54
N GLU A 351 23.99 6.46 -4.81
CA GLU A 351 25.40 6.82 -5.00
C GLU A 351 26.23 6.57 -3.73
N ILE A 352 25.76 7.08 -2.58
CA ILE A 352 26.42 6.86 -1.28
C ILE A 352 26.48 5.37 -0.94
N PHE A 353 25.37 4.66 -1.10
CA PHE A 353 25.32 3.22 -0.86
C PHE A 353 26.24 2.44 -1.81
N GLY A 354 26.31 2.86 -3.07
CA GLY A 354 27.22 2.33 -4.08
C GLY A 354 28.68 2.53 -3.69
N SER A 355 29.06 3.72 -3.22
CA SER A 355 30.42 3.98 -2.75
C SER A 355 30.77 3.15 -1.52
N GLU A 356 29.86 3.03 -0.55
CA GLU A 356 30.08 2.22 0.67
C GLU A 356 30.14 0.71 0.41
N THR A 357 29.53 0.25 -0.69
CA THR A 357 29.53 -1.18 -1.06
C THR A 357 30.49 -1.52 -2.20
N TYR A 358 31.28 -0.54 -2.66
CA TYR A 358 32.27 -0.70 -3.71
C TYR A 358 33.52 -1.43 -3.20
N GLN A 359 34.10 -0.96 -2.09
CA GLN A 359 35.32 -1.50 -1.51
C GLN A 359 35.25 -1.49 0.01
N LEU A 360 35.87 -2.50 0.64
CA LEU A 360 36.05 -2.50 2.08
C LEU A 360 36.98 -1.35 2.51
N TYR A 361 36.41 -0.32 3.13
CA TYR A 361 37.16 0.79 3.70
C TYR A 361 36.67 1.10 5.11
N MET A 362 37.59 1.39 6.03
CA MET A 362 37.29 1.81 7.39
C MET A 362 38.26 2.89 7.85
N MET A 363 37.73 3.93 8.48
CA MET A 363 38.52 4.99 9.12
C MET A 363 38.54 4.87 10.65
N ASN A 364 37.57 4.19 11.26
CA ASN A 364 37.44 4.08 12.72
C ASN A 364 37.85 2.68 13.20
N ASP A 365 39.16 2.46 13.26
CA ASP A 365 39.74 1.19 13.66
C ASP A 365 39.36 0.80 15.10
N ASP A 366 39.29 1.77 16.01
CA ASP A 366 38.95 1.52 17.43
C ASP A 366 37.54 0.95 17.59
N ALA A 367 36.55 1.58 16.93
CA ALA A 367 35.18 1.10 16.97
C ALA A 367 35.08 -0.28 16.32
N PHE A 368 35.74 -0.49 15.19
CA PHE A 368 35.76 -1.77 14.52
C PHE A 368 36.38 -2.87 15.40
N HIS A 369 37.54 -2.64 16.00
CA HIS A 369 38.21 -3.61 16.86
C HIS A 369 37.34 -3.99 18.06
N ARG A 370 36.66 -3.00 18.65
CA ARG A 370 35.70 -3.23 19.74
C ARG A 370 34.54 -4.13 19.29
N TYR A 371 33.91 -3.83 18.16
CA TYR A 371 32.81 -4.65 17.65
C TYR A 371 33.28 -6.04 17.22
N LYS A 372 34.45 -6.16 16.56
CA LYS A 372 35.06 -7.46 16.22
C LYS A 372 35.25 -8.29 17.49
N ALA A 373 35.84 -7.72 18.55
CA ALA A 373 36.07 -8.45 19.80
C ALA A 373 34.77 -8.93 20.45
N GLN A 374 33.73 -8.09 20.50
CA GLN A 374 32.42 -8.46 21.04
C GLN A 374 31.74 -9.57 20.24
N GLU A 375 31.75 -9.48 18.91
CA GLU A 375 31.13 -10.49 18.04
C GLU A 375 31.93 -11.80 18.06
N MET A 376 33.25 -11.72 18.15
CA MET A 376 34.14 -12.87 18.34
C MET A 376 33.83 -13.62 19.64
N GLU A 377 33.73 -12.91 20.77
CA GLU A 377 33.39 -13.52 22.07
C GLU A 377 32.07 -14.30 21.97
N GLN A 378 31.06 -13.74 21.32
CA GLN A 378 29.76 -14.41 21.13
C GLN A 378 29.88 -15.66 20.27
N LEU A 379 30.59 -15.61 19.14
CA LEU A 379 30.74 -16.75 18.23
C LEU A 379 31.56 -17.87 18.87
N THR A 380 32.70 -17.55 19.50
CA THR A 380 33.56 -18.51 20.19
C THR A 380 32.82 -19.19 21.35
N ARG A 381 32.06 -18.41 22.13
CA ARG A 381 31.19 -18.95 23.18
C ARG A 381 30.16 -19.94 22.63
N MET A 382 29.42 -19.55 21.58
CA MET A 382 28.41 -20.42 20.97
C MET A 382 29.05 -21.70 20.40
N ARG A 383 30.19 -21.58 19.72
CA ARG A 383 30.97 -22.72 19.22
C ARG A 383 31.37 -23.65 20.36
N GLY A 384 31.92 -23.10 21.44
CA GLY A 384 32.37 -23.87 22.58
C GLY A 384 31.26 -24.71 23.17
N ILE A 385 30.09 -24.12 23.41
CA ILE A 385 28.92 -24.84 23.93
C ILE A 385 28.49 -25.95 22.95
N ILE A 386 28.42 -25.66 21.65
CA ILE A 386 28.04 -26.68 20.64
C ILE A 386 29.03 -27.85 20.63
N ARG A 387 30.34 -27.57 20.72
CA ARG A 387 31.38 -28.60 20.75
C ARG A 387 31.33 -29.44 22.02
N LEU A 388 31.12 -28.81 23.18
CA LEU A 388 30.99 -29.53 24.44
C LEU A 388 29.76 -30.44 24.45
N LYS A 389 28.63 -29.99 23.87
CA LYS A 389 27.45 -30.83 23.67
C LYS A 389 27.72 -32.02 22.78
N ALA A 390 28.39 -31.79 21.65
CA ALA A 390 28.77 -32.84 20.71
C ALA A 390 29.69 -33.90 21.35
N LEU A 391 30.57 -33.48 22.25
CA LEU A 391 31.45 -34.38 23.01
C LEU A 391 30.81 -34.93 24.29
N THR A 392 29.52 -34.69 24.52
CA THR A 392 28.78 -35.11 25.74
C THR A 392 29.38 -34.62 27.07
N LEU A 393 30.22 -33.58 27.02
CA LEU A 393 30.86 -32.97 28.19
C LEU A 393 29.89 -32.04 28.96
N ILE A 394 28.79 -31.66 28.33
CA ILE A 394 27.67 -30.94 28.94
C ILE A 394 26.35 -31.52 28.44
N ASP A 395 25.28 -31.28 29.22
CA ASP A 395 23.95 -31.76 28.89
C ASP A 395 23.47 -31.24 27.51
N TRP A 396 22.95 -32.16 26.70
CA TRP A 396 22.33 -31.88 25.42
C TRP A 396 21.16 -30.90 25.55
N THR A 397 20.44 -30.92 26.69
CA THR A 397 19.30 -30.03 26.96
C THR A 397 19.70 -28.59 27.29
N TYR A 398 20.99 -28.31 27.51
CA TYR A 398 21.47 -26.99 27.90
C TYR A 398 21.05 -25.89 26.91
N SER A 399 20.29 -24.90 27.36
CA SER A 399 19.78 -23.84 26.47
C SER A 399 20.79 -22.70 26.33
N ILE A 400 21.22 -22.41 25.09
CA ILE A 400 22.10 -21.27 24.79
C ILE A 400 21.26 -19.99 24.87
N LYS A 401 21.41 -19.24 25.97
CA LYS A 401 20.77 -17.93 26.16
C LYS A 401 21.60 -16.83 25.49
N LYS A 402 20.91 -15.81 24.95
CA LYS A 402 21.55 -14.56 24.49
C LYS A 402 22.25 -13.86 25.67
N LEU A 403 23.45 -13.31 25.43
CA LEU A 403 24.29 -12.74 26.49
C LEU A 403 23.63 -11.55 27.19
N GLU A 404 22.80 -10.79 26.47
CA GLU A 404 22.07 -9.63 26.99
C GLU A 404 20.97 -10.03 27.98
N ARG A 405 20.56 -11.31 28.00
CA ARG A 405 19.48 -11.83 28.85
C ARG A 405 19.98 -12.63 30.06
N MET A 406 21.30 -12.77 30.22
CA MET A 406 21.90 -13.53 31.31
C MET A 406 22.29 -12.62 32.47
N SER A 407 22.06 -13.08 33.70
CA SER A 407 22.60 -12.41 34.89
C SER A 407 24.13 -12.53 34.94
N GLU A 408 24.80 -11.67 35.72
CA GLU A 408 26.25 -11.73 35.88
C GLU A 408 26.70 -13.06 36.48
N GLU A 409 25.90 -13.62 37.40
CA GLU A 409 26.14 -14.94 37.98
C GLU A 409 26.02 -16.06 36.95
N GLU A 410 25.00 -16.01 36.07
CA GLU A 410 24.85 -16.99 34.99
C GLU A 410 26.02 -16.93 34.01
N LYS A 411 26.48 -15.72 33.67
CA LYS A 411 27.66 -15.52 32.81
C LYS A 411 28.91 -16.09 33.47
N ALA A 412 29.12 -15.84 34.76
CA ALA A 412 30.27 -16.35 35.49
C ALA A 412 30.26 -17.89 35.58
N LYS A 413 29.10 -18.51 35.81
CA LYS A 413 28.93 -19.97 35.83
C LYS A 413 29.24 -20.58 34.46
N GLU A 414 28.71 -19.99 33.39
CA GLU A 414 28.95 -20.48 32.03
C GLU A 414 30.41 -20.33 31.61
N ARG A 415 31.06 -19.19 31.93
CA ARG A 415 32.50 -19.00 31.70
C ARG A 415 33.33 -20.07 32.41
N LYS A 416 33.10 -20.30 33.71
CA LYS A 416 33.79 -21.36 34.48
C LYS A 416 33.60 -22.75 33.86
N MET A 417 32.39 -23.04 33.39
CA MET A 417 32.08 -24.30 32.71
C MET A 417 32.86 -24.45 31.39
N LEU A 418 32.93 -23.39 30.60
CA LEU A 418 33.71 -23.36 29.36
C LEU A 418 35.21 -23.51 29.66
N ASP A 419 35.76 -22.75 30.60
CA ASP A 419 37.18 -22.78 30.95
C ASP A 419 37.61 -24.17 31.47
N THR A 420 36.73 -24.89 32.16
CA THR A 420 37.02 -26.22 32.69
C THR A 420 36.96 -27.32 31.62
N ASN A 421 36.01 -27.22 30.68
CA ASN A 421 35.70 -28.32 29.76
C ASN A 421 36.24 -28.11 28.34
N LEU A 422 36.35 -26.87 27.87
CA LEU A 422 36.85 -26.55 26.52
C LEU A 422 38.29 -27.03 26.29
N PRO A 423 39.23 -26.97 27.26
CA PRO A 423 40.58 -27.52 27.07
C PRO A 423 40.57 -29.02 26.79
N LYS A 424 39.60 -29.77 27.34
CA LYS A 424 39.45 -31.21 27.10
C LYS A 424 39.01 -31.53 25.67
N ALA A 425 38.39 -30.57 24.98
CA ALA A 425 37.92 -30.71 23.60
C ALA A 425 39.01 -30.45 22.54
N GLY A 426 40.20 -29.97 22.95
CA GLY A 426 41.31 -29.64 22.06
C GLY A 426 41.11 -28.40 21.18
N LYS A 427 42.10 -28.09 20.32
CA LYS A 427 42.06 -26.93 19.40
C LYS A 427 40.88 -27.03 18.44
N ASP A 428 40.17 -25.91 18.20
CA ASP A 428 39.06 -25.92 17.25
C ASP A 428 39.55 -26.04 15.81
N PRO A 429 39.02 -26.98 15.02
CA PRO A 429 39.35 -27.03 13.61
C PRO A 429 38.83 -25.81 12.83
N TYR A 430 37.81 -25.08 13.32
CA TYR A 430 37.19 -23.93 12.65
C TYR A 430 37.55 -22.55 13.24
N ASP A 431 38.65 -22.46 14.00
CA ASP A 431 39.06 -21.22 14.68
C ASP A 431 39.23 -20.05 13.70
N THR A 432 39.86 -20.30 12.56
CA THR A 432 40.05 -19.35 11.46
C THR A 432 38.73 -18.84 10.87
N GLU A 433 37.76 -19.73 10.67
CA GLU A 433 36.47 -19.40 10.09
C GLU A 433 35.59 -18.60 11.07
N ILE A 434 35.72 -18.89 12.36
CA ILE A 434 35.11 -18.10 13.44
C ILE A 434 35.70 -16.69 13.44
N GLU A 435 37.01 -16.55 13.25
CA GLU A 435 37.66 -15.25 13.12
C GLU A 435 37.09 -14.43 11.96
N VAL A 436 36.96 -15.06 10.78
CA VAL A 436 36.37 -14.42 9.60
C VAL A 436 34.92 -14.01 9.86
N ALA A 437 34.10 -14.89 10.46
CA ALA A 437 32.72 -14.57 10.79
C ALA A 437 32.61 -13.41 11.80
N GLY A 438 33.50 -13.35 12.79
CA GLY A 438 33.57 -12.24 13.74
C GLY A 438 34.02 -10.94 13.09
N PHE A 439 34.98 -11.00 12.16
CA PHE A 439 35.39 -9.85 11.35
C PHE A 439 34.23 -9.28 10.54
N VAL A 440 33.50 -10.13 9.80
CA VAL A 440 32.35 -9.72 8.98
C VAL A 440 31.25 -9.08 9.82
N ARG A 441 30.94 -9.68 10.98
CA ARG A 441 29.93 -9.12 11.90
C ARG A 441 30.40 -7.82 12.56
N GLY A 442 31.67 -7.72 12.92
CA GLY A 442 32.26 -6.48 13.44
C GLY A 442 32.20 -5.35 12.43
N TYR A 443 32.52 -5.64 11.16
CA TYR A 443 32.45 -4.68 10.06
C TYR A 443 31.02 -4.22 9.83
N TYR A 444 30.08 -5.17 9.77
CA TYR A 444 28.66 -4.87 9.64
C TYR A 444 28.16 -3.93 10.75
N MET A 445 28.56 -4.16 12.00
CA MET A 445 28.18 -3.29 13.11
C MET A 445 28.79 -1.90 12.99
N SER A 446 30.07 -1.80 12.64
CA SER A 446 30.73 -0.51 12.39
C SER A 446 30.00 0.30 11.32
N MET A 447 29.69 -0.35 10.18
CA MET A 447 28.95 0.28 9.09
C MET A 447 27.53 0.65 9.50
N SER A 448 26.87 -0.18 10.33
CA SER A 448 25.50 0.09 10.78
C SER A 448 25.45 1.37 11.60
N PHE A 449 26.45 1.58 12.46
CA PHE A 449 26.59 2.82 13.21
C PHE A 449 26.86 4.01 12.27
N HIS A 450 27.72 3.85 11.26
CA HIS A 450 28.00 4.93 10.30
C HIS A 450 26.79 5.32 9.44
N LEU A 451 25.94 4.37 9.06
CA LEU A 451 24.74 4.65 8.28
C LEU A 451 23.67 5.39 9.10
N LEU A 452 23.61 5.13 10.41
CA LEU A 452 22.55 5.60 11.29
C LEU A 452 22.89 6.91 12.04
N PHE A 453 24.18 7.25 12.16
CA PHE A 453 24.69 8.41 12.90
C PHE A 453 25.73 9.17 12.06
#